data_AF-A0A2V5VY86-F1
#
_entry.id   AF-A0A2V5VY86-F1
#
_cell.length_a   1.000
_cell.length_b   1.000
_cell.length_c   1.000
_cell.angle_alpha   90.00
_cell.angle_beta   90.00
_cell.angle_gamma   90.00
#
_symmetry.space_group_name_H-M   'P 1'
#
loop_
_entity.id
_entity.type
_entity.pdbx_description
1 polymer ?
#
loop_
_entity_poly.entity_id
_entity_poly.type
_entity_poly.pdbx_seq_one_letter_code
_entity_poly.pdbx_strand_id
1 'polypeptide(L)' 'MAISVCEVSITEAPLDLPAAHEDPQAGAVVVFWGAVRATENGREIEGIDYEAHRTMA' A
#
# COMPACT_ATOMS: atom_id res chain seq x y z
N MET A 1 -3.55 1.04 -25.95
CA MET A 1 -3.77 0.67 -24.55
C MET A 1 -2.92 1.60 -23.70
N ALA A 2 -3.55 2.59 -23.07
CA ALA A 2 -2.87 3.56 -22.23
C ALA A 2 -3.09 3.13 -20.78
N ILE A 3 -1.99 2.98 -20.03
CA ILE A 3 -2.07 2.81 -18.58
C ILE A 3 -2.29 4.22 -18.04
N SER A 4 -3.45 4.48 -17.42
CA SER A 4 -3.72 5.77 -16.77
C SER A 4 -2.83 5.90 -15.54
N VAL A 5 -2.31 7.11 -15.30
CA VAL A 5 -1.44 7.43 -14.17
C VAL A 5 -2.22 7.29 -12.86
N CYS A 6 -1.63 6.56 -11.92
CA CYS A 6 -2.14 6.35 -10.57
C CYS A 6 -2.01 7.62 -9.72
N GLU A 7 -2.95 7.78 -8.79
CA GLU A 7 -2.72 8.61 -7.60
C GLU A 7 -1.61 7.97 -6.77
N VAL A 8 -0.59 8.76 -6.41
CA VAL A 8 0.55 8.31 -5.61
C VAL A 8 0.60 9.17 -4.35
N SER A 9 0.66 8.54 -3.19
CA SER A 9 0.71 9.22 -1.89
C SER A 9 1.74 8.61 -0.97
N ILE A 10 2.53 9.46 -0.31
CA ILE A 10 3.34 9.11 0.86
C ILE A 10 2.71 9.82 2.06
N THR A 11 2.35 9.07 3.09
CA THR A 11 1.62 9.59 4.24
C THR A 11 2.13 9.00 5.55
N GLU A 12 1.99 9.78 6.62
CA GLU A 12 2.20 9.35 8.00
C GLU A 12 0.87 8.98 8.68
N ALA A 13 -0.26 9.22 8.02
CA ALA A 13 -1.58 8.81 8.49
C ALA A 13 -1.82 7.31 8.23
N PRO A 14 -2.72 6.65 8.99
CA PRO A 14 -3.16 5.30 8.69
C PRO A 14 -3.68 5.19 7.25
N LEU A 15 -3.33 4.10 6.57
CA LEU A 15 -3.82 3.80 5.23
C LEU A 15 -5.22 3.17 5.33
N ASP A 16 -6.15 3.68 4.52
CA ASP A 16 -7.44 3.03 4.31
C ASP A 16 -7.26 1.84 3.36
N LEU A 17 -8.02 0.75 3.59
CA LEU A 17 -8.11 -0.32 2.61
C LEU A 17 -8.67 0.28 1.32
N PRO A 18 -8.00 0.10 0.17
CA PRO A 18 -8.55 0.57 -1.09
C PRO A 18 -9.92 -0.09 -1.27
N ALA A 19 -10.96 0.74 -1.41
CA ALA A 19 -12.25 0.25 -1.84
C ALA A 19 -12.02 -0.56 -3.13
N ALA A 20 -12.69 -1.71 -3.28
CA ALA A 20 -12.63 -2.47 -4.51
C ALA A 20 -12.97 -1.50 -5.65
N HIS A 21 -11.97 -1.12 -6.43
CA HIS A 21 -12.17 -0.18 -7.51
C HIS A 21 -12.89 -0.97 -8.60
N GLU A 22 -14.21 -0.94 -8.58
CA GLU A 22 -15.03 -1.55 -9.61
C GLU A 22 -14.93 -0.68 -10.85
N ASP A 23 -13.90 -0.93 -11.68
CA ASP A 23 -13.90 -0.46 -13.06
C ASP A 23 -14.72 -1.47 -13.88
N PRO A 24 -15.93 -1.11 -14.36
CA PRO A 24 -16.79 -2.02 -15.11
C PRO A 24 -16.17 -2.48 -16.44
N GLN A 25 -15.10 -1.82 -16.90
CA GLN A 25 -14.36 -2.18 -18.11
C GLN A 25 -13.16 -3.10 -17.82
N ALA A 26 -12.77 -3.25 -16.55
CA ALA A 26 -11.67 -4.13 -16.16
C ALA A 26 -12.15 -5.59 -16.07
N GLY A 27 -11.48 -6.49 -16.79
CA GLY A 27 -11.75 -7.93 -16.67
C GLY A 27 -11.24 -8.55 -15.37
N ALA A 28 -10.32 -7.87 -14.67
CA ALA A 28 -9.81 -8.24 -13.35
C ALA A 28 -9.16 -7.03 -12.67
N VAL A 29 -9.24 -6.99 -11.34
CA VAL A 29 -8.57 -5.99 -10.49
C VAL A 29 -7.74 -6.73 -9.45
N VAL A 30 -6.48 -6.32 -9.26
CA VAL A 30 -5.57 -6.91 -8.29
C VAL A 30 -5.15 -5.85 -7.28
N VAL A 31 -5.29 -6.17 -5.99
CA VAL A 31 -4.90 -5.30 -4.88
C VAL A 31 -3.82 -6.02 -4.07
N PHE A 32 -2.74 -5.29 -3.74
CA PHE A 32 -1.69 -5.76 -2.86
C PHE A 32 -1.67 -4.93 -1.57
N TRP A 33 -1.53 -5.59 -0.42
CA TRP A 33 -1.48 -4.95 0.89
C TRP A 33 -0.32 -5.47 1.73
N GLY A 34 0.63 -4.60 2.06
CA GLY A 34 1.78 -4.92 2.91
C GLY A 34 1.52 -4.53 4.37
N ALA A 35 0.87 -5.41 5.14
CA ALA A 35 0.70 -5.20 6.57
C ALA A 35 1.95 -5.61 7.37
N VAL A 36 2.28 -4.85 8.41
CA VAL A 36 3.36 -5.22 9.36
C VAL A 36 2.95 -6.49 10.09
N ARG A 37 3.84 -7.49 10.07
CA ARG A 37 3.66 -8.75 10.79
C ARG A 37 3.82 -8.56 12.29
N ALA A 38 3.14 -9.37 13.10
CA ALA A 38 3.26 -9.32 14.56
C ALA A 38 4.59 -9.89 15.10
N THR A 39 5.31 -10.69 14.31
CA THR A 39 6.54 -11.36 14.77
C THR A 39 7.67 -11.28 13.75
N GLU A 40 8.90 -11.09 14.23
CA GLU A 40 10.13 -11.16 13.45
C GLU A 40 11.17 -12.04 14.16
N ASN A 41 11.79 -12.97 13.42
CA ASN A 41 12.79 -13.90 13.94
C ASN A 41 12.34 -14.67 15.21
N GLY A 42 11.05 -15.03 15.24
CA GLY A 42 10.44 -15.75 16.37
C GLY A 42 10.15 -14.90 17.61
N ARG A 43 10.27 -13.57 17.52
CA ARG A 43 9.96 -12.62 18.60
C ARG A 43 8.79 -11.74 18.19
N GLU A 44 7.95 -11.37 19.15
CA GLU A 44 6.89 -10.38 18.95
C GLU A 44 7.50 -8.98 18.75
N ILE A 45 6.90 -8.20 17.85
CA ILE A 45 7.28 -6.81 17.58
C ILE A 45 6.04 -5.92 17.70
N GLU A 46 6.22 -4.72 18.21
CA GLU A 46 5.15 -3.72 18.29
C GLU A 46 4.88 -3.05 16.93
N GLY A 47 5.89 -3.00 16.06
CA GLY A 47 5.80 -2.41 14.73
C GLY A 47 7.17 -2.15 14.11
N ILE A 48 7.17 -1.37 13.03
CA ILE A 48 8.38 -0.83 12.40
C ILE A 48 8.16 0.64 12.06
N ASP A 49 9.23 1.42 12.12
CA ASP A 49 9.24 2.81 11.66
C ASP A 49 9.58 2.85 10.17
N TYR A 50 8.89 3.73 9.45
CA TYR A 50 9.13 3.97 8.02
C TYR A 50 9.73 5.36 7.82
N GLU A 51 10.77 5.43 7.00
CA GLU A 51 11.38 6.69 6.56
C GLU A 51 11.50 6.70 5.04
N ALA A 52 11.36 7.89 4.44
CA ALA A 52 11.48 8.07 3.00
C ALA A 52 12.15 9.40 2.65
N HIS A 53 13.02 9.39 1.65
CA HIS A 53 13.50 10.60 1.01
C HIS A 53 12.42 11.13 0.03
N ARG A 54 11.52 11.96 0.56
CA ARG A 54 10.27 12.36 -0.10
C ARG A 54 10.41 12.95 -1.50
N THR A 55 11.50 13.65 -1.80
CA THR A 55 11.70 14.26 -3.13
C THR A 55 11.96 13.22 -4.22
N MET A 56 12.40 12.01 -3.84
CA MET A 56 12.69 10.92 -4.76
C MET A 56 11.61 9.82 -4.74
N ALA A 57 11.00 9.60 -3.58
CA ALA A 57 10.03 8.53 -3.35
C ALA A 57 8.67 8.79 -4.02
#